data_AF-A0A2H4V981-F1
#
_entry.id   AF-A0A2H4V981-F1
#
_cell.length_a   1.000
_cell.length_b   1.000
_cell.length_c   1.000
_cell.angle_alpha   90.00
_cell.angle_beta   90.00
_cell.angle_gamma   90.00
#
_symmetry.space_group_name_H-M   'P 1'
#
loop_
_entity.id
_entity.type
_entity.pdbx_description
1 polymer ?
#
loop_
_entity_poly.entity_id
_entity_poly.type
_entity_poly.pdbx_seq_one_letter_code
_entity_poly.pdbx_strand_id
1 'polypeptide(L)'
;MEKDLKNLVLGFRKHTGKTQNELAHELEVPMDIETALEMGTYRQPTERLKRKINNLITGFDENELINIGKGYRIMDELGPDFKYYIRGLEQARGINSEELHSLPEEEFYRIIGSVNLDEFEVVDVGRKA
;
A
#
# COMPACT_ATOMS: atom_id res chain seq x y z
N MET A 1 0.62 9.43 -10.78
CA MET A 1 -0.73 9.57 -10.20
C MET A 1 -1.72 8.48 -10.66
N GLU A 2 -2.27 8.44 -11.89
CA GLU A 2 -3.39 7.49 -12.20
C GLU A 2 -3.06 5.99 -12.00
N LYS A 3 -1.85 5.54 -12.38
CA LYS A 3 -1.45 4.14 -12.22
C LYS A 3 -1.32 3.68 -10.76
N ASP A 4 -0.95 4.60 -9.88
CA ASP A 4 -0.70 4.32 -8.46
C ASP A 4 -1.78 4.89 -7.54
N LEU A 5 -2.87 5.43 -8.10
CA LEU A 5 -3.92 6.09 -7.34
C LEU A 5 -4.48 5.17 -6.25
N LYS A 6 -4.68 3.89 -6.56
CA LYS A 6 -5.14 2.88 -5.62
C LYS A 6 -4.19 2.67 -4.42
N ASN A 7 -2.88 2.80 -4.65
CA ASN A 7 -1.86 2.67 -3.62
C ASN A 7 -1.71 3.98 -2.84
N LEU A 8 -1.81 5.11 -3.53
CA LEU A 8 -1.77 6.44 -2.93
C LEU A 8 -2.92 6.67 -1.94
N VAL A 9 -4.15 6.34 -2.34
CA VAL A 9 -5.35 6.49 -1.49
C VAL A 9 -5.27 5.55 -0.27
N LEU A 10 -4.93 4.28 -0.51
CA LEU A 10 -4.75 3.30 0.58
C LEU A 10 -3.62 3.71 1.53
N GLY A 11 -2.49 4.14 0.99
CA GLY A 11 -1.33 4.60 1.75
C GLY A 11 -1.65 5.80 2.63
N PHE A 12 -2.34 6.82 2.08
CA PHE A 12 -2.81 7.97 2.83
C PHE A 12 -3.72 7.55 4.00
N ARG A 13 -4.70 6.67 3.73
CA ARG A 13 -5.62 6.20 4.76
C ARG A 13 -4.90 5.48 5.89
N LYS A 14 -3.96 4.59 5.55
CA LYS A 14 -3.18 3.81 6.50
C LYS A 14 -2.23 4.70 7.32
N HIS A 15 -1.52 5.61 6.67
CA HIS A 15 -0.62 6.58 7.31
C HIS A 15 -1.37 7.49 8.32
N THR A 16 -2.58 7.93 7.96
CA THR A 16 -3.38 8.82 8.82
C THR A 16 -4.26 8.08 9.83
N GLY A 17 -4.26 6.73 9.83
CA GLY A 17 -5.09 5.91 10.71
C GLY A 17 -6.60 6.03 10.48
N LYS A 18 -7.03 6.58 9.34
CA LYS A 18 -8.45 6.84 9.05
C LYS A 18 -9.20 5.56 8.66
N THR A 19 -10.48 5.56 8.96
CA THR A 19 -11.43 4.60 8.39
C THR A 19 -11.79 4.97 6.96
N GLN A 20 -12.28 4.00 6.18
CA GLN A 20 -12.78 4.24 4.83
C GLN A 20 -13.93 5.26 4.81
N ASN A 21 -14.80 5.22 5.82
CA ASN A 21 -15.91 6.16 5.94
C ASN A 21 -15.44 7.60 6.19
N GLU A 22 -14.43 7.80 7.02
CA GLU A 22 -13.83 9.13 7.25
C GLU A 22 -13.19 9.67 5.98
N LEU A 23 -12.44 8.84 5.24
CA LEU A 23 -11.82 9.26 3.99
C LEU A 23 -12.86 9.56 2.90
N ALA A 24 -13.91 8.75 2.79
CA ALA A 24 -15.03 9.00 1.88
C ALA A 24 -15.72 10.33 2.19
N HIS A 25 -15.93 10.64 3.48
CA HIS A 25 -16.50 11.90 3.93
C HIS A 25 -15.64 13.11 3.51
N GLU A 26 -14.32 13.05 3.70
CA GLU A 26 -13.40 14.12 3.30
C GLU A 26 -13.32 14.32 1.78
N LEU A 27 -13.44 13.23 1.02
CA LEU A 27 -13.53 13.26 -0.43
C LEU A 27 -14.92 13.72 -0.94
N GLU A 28 -15.90 13.91 -0.04
CA GLU A 28 -17.33 14.07 -0.31
C GLU A 28 -17.82 13.08 -1.39
N VAL A 29 -17.46 11.81 -1.22
CA VAL A 29 -17.94 10.72 -2.06
C VAL A 29 -18.63 9.65 -1.21
N PRO A 30 -19.55 8.88 -1.78
CA PRO A 30 -20.04 7.66 -1.16
C PRO A 30 -18.89 6.66 -0.84
N MET A 31 -19.05 5.87 0.23
CA MET A 31 -18.03 4.93 0.70
C MET A 31 -17.65 3.87 -0.35
N ASP A 32 -18.60 3.45 -1.19
CA ASP A 32 -18.35 2.52 -2.30
C ASP A 32 -17.40 3.12 -3.36
N ILE A 33 -17.41 4.44 -3.57
CA ILE A 33 -16.45 5.12 -4.44
C ILE A 33 -15.06 5.14 -3.81
N GLU A 34 -14.95 5.40 -2.51
CA GLU A 34 -13.67 5.31 -1.79
C GLU A 34 -13.11 3.89 -1.87
N THR A 35 -13.93 2.88 -1.63
CA THR A 35 -13.55 1.47 -1.76
C THR A 35 -13.12 1.14 -3.19
N ALA A 36 -13.83 1.66 -4.20
CA ALA A 36 -13.47 1.46 -5.60
C ALA A 36 -12.15 2.16 -5.98
N LEU A 37 -11.81 3.30 -5.37
CA LEU A 37 -10.51 3.95 -5.51
C LEU A 37 -9.40 3.06 -4.93
N GLU A 38 -9.56 2.57 -3.70
CA GLU A 38 -8.57 1.69 -3.05
C GLU A 38 -8.42 0.36 -3.79
N MET A 39 -9.49 -0.19 -4.36
CA MET A 39 -9.42 -1.41 -5.14
C MET A 39 -8.86 -1.18 -6.56
N GLY A 40 -8.72 0.07 -7.01
CA GLY A 40 -8.35 0.40 -8.38
C GLY A 40 -9.40 0.02 -9.42
N THR A 41 -10.65 -0.20 -8.99
CA THR A 41 -11.78 -0.51 -9.89
C THR A 41 -12.47 0.76 -10.40
N TYR A 42 -12.23 1.90 -9.76
CA TYR A 42 -12.71 3.21 -10.22
C TYR A 42 -11.79 3.80 -11.31
N ARG A 43 -12.02 3.38 -12.55
CA ARG A 43 -11.08 3.59 -13.68
C ARG A 43 -10.86 5.05 -14.09
N GLN A 44 -11.82 5.95 -13.86
CA GLN A 44 -11.74 7.34 -14.33
C GLN A 44 -12.32 8.31 -13.29
N PRO A 45 -11.52 8.72 -12.29
CA PRO A 45 -11.91 9.76 -11.36
C PRO A 45 -12.17 11.08 -12.06
N THR A 46 -13.22 11.79 -11.64
CA THR A 46 -13.50 13.14 -12.15
C THR A 46 -12.39 14.12 -11.76
N GLU A 47 -12.17 15.17 -12.55
CA GLU A 47 -11.17 16.20 -12.23
C GLU A 47 -11.46 16.91 -10.89
N ARG A 48 -12.73 16.96 -10.45
CA ARG A 48 -13.08 17.43 -9.10
C ARG A 48 -12.51 16.49 -8.04
N LEU A 49 -12.68 15.18 -8.21
CA LEU A 49 -12.20 14.18 -7.25
C LEU A 49 -10.67 14.11 -7.22
N LYS A 50 -10.00 14.16 -8.38
CA LYS A 50 -8.53 14.22 -8.46
C LYS A 50 -7.98 15.42 -7.68
N ARG A 51 -8.58 16.61 -7.83
CA ARG A 51 -8.19 17.80 -7.06
C ARG A 51 -8.35 17.61 -5.56
N LYS A 52 -9.43 16.97 -5.10
CA LYS A 52 -9.60 16.68 -3.68
C LYS A 52 -8.54 15.73 -3.14
N ILE A 53 -8.24 14.66 -3.89
CA ILE A 53 -7.18 13.71 -3.53
C ILE A 53 -5.84 14.45 -3.43
N ASN A 54 -5.50 15.30 -4.41
CA ASN A 54 -4.28 16.11 -4.38
C ASN A 54 -4.22 17.06 -3.18
N ASN A 55 -5.34 17.67 -2.83
CA ASN A 55 -5.41 18.55 -1.66
C ASN A 55 -5.22 17.77 -0.35
N LEU A 56 -5.79 16.56 -0.23
CA LEU A 56 -5.63 15.72 0.96
C LEU A 56 -4.19 15.29 1.19
N ILE A 57 -3.47 14.95 0.13
CA ILE A 57 -2.07 14.50 0.20
C ILE A 57 -1.06 15.67 0.16
N THR A 58 -1.53 16.92 0.13
CA THR A 58 -0.61 18.07 0.14
C THR A 58 0.19 18.11 1.44
N GLY A 59 1.52 18.13 1.33
CA GLY A 59 2.44 18.12 2.47
C GLY A 59 2.95 16.73 2.86
N PHE A 60 2.48 15.67 2.19
CA PHE A 60 3.02 14.31 2.33
C PHE A 60 3.94 13.98 1.15
N ASP A 61 4.86 13.03 1.34
CA ASP A 61 5.63 12.46 0.23
C ASP A 61 4.76 11.43 -0.52
N GLU A 62 4.41 11.72 -1.77
CA GLU A 62 3.58 10.85 -2.61
C GLU A 62 4.19 9.45 -2.75
N ASN A 63 5.52 9.33 -2.85
CA ASN A 63 6.19 8.05 -3.01
C ASN A 63 6.14 7.23 -1.72
N GLU A 64 6.26 7.86 -0.56
CA GLU A 64 6.11 7.18 0.72
C GLU A 64 4.70 6.62 0.87
N LEU A 65 3.68 7.44 0.60
CA LEU A 65 2.28 6.99 0.62
C LEU A 65 2.05 5.83 -0.36
N ILE A 66 2.54 5.93 -1.58
CA ILE A 66 2.43 4.85 -2.57
C ILE A 66 3.10 3.56 -2.05
N ASN A 67 4.28 3.64 -1.45
CA ASN A 67 4.99 2.48 -0.92
C ASN A 67 4.26 1.86 0.27
N ILE A 68 3.74 2.66 1.19
CA ILE A 68 2.88 2.16 2.29
C ILE A 68 1.69 1.40 1.71
N GLY A 69 0.97 2.01 0.76
CA GLY A 69 -0.19 1.37 0.13
C GLY A 69 0.14 0.08 -0.63
N LYS A 70 1.29 0.03 -1.32
CA LYS A 70 1.80 -1.19 -1.94
C LYS A 70 2.08 -2.28 -0.91
N GLY A 71 2.73 -1.92 0.20
CA GLY A 71 3.07 -2.88 1.25
C GLY A 71 1.86 -3.55 1.88
N TYR A 72 0.84 -2.77 2.23
CA TYR A 72 -0.43 -3.32 2.70
C TYR A 72 -1.10 -4.22 1.66
N ARG A 73 -1.07 -3.83 0.39
CA ARG A 73 -1.65 -4.63 -0.69
C ARG A 73 -0.94 -5.96 -0.88
N ILE A 74 0.40 -5.99 -0.83
CA ILE A 74 1.18 -7.24 -0.91
C ILE A 74 0.77 -8.18 0.23
N MET A 75 0.61 -7.65 1.44
CA MET A 75 0.17 -8.44 2.59
C MET A 75 -1.25 -9.00 2.38
N ASP A 76 -2.20 -8.16 1.96
CA ASP A 76 -3.58 -8.58 1.70
C ASP A 76 -3.67 -9.62 0.55
N GLU A 77 -2.88 -9.44 -0.51
CA GLU A 77 -2.87 -10.30 -1.70
C GLU A 77 -2.25 -11.67 -1.42
N LEU A 78 -1.16 -11.72 -0.67
CA LEU A 78 -0.49 -12.97 -0.31
C LEU A 78 -1.15 -13.69 0.87
N GLY A 79 -1.80 -12.95 1.78
CA GLY A 79 -2.47 -13.50 2.95
C GLY A 79 -1.57 -14.46 3.74
N PRO A 80 -1.96 -15.74 3.96
CA PRO A 80 -1.15 -16.70 4.69
C PRO A 80 0.26 -16.97 4.11
N ASP A 81 0.46 -16.72 2.82
CA ASP A 81 1.75 -16.90 2.15
C ASP A 81 2.73 -15.75 2.40
N PHE A 82 2.27 -14.64 2.98
CA PHE A 82 3.11 -13.47 3.26
C PHE A 82 4.35 -13.79 4.13
N LYS A 83 4.25 -14.78 5.03
CA LYS A 83 5.42 -15.26 5.80
C LYS A 83 6.57 -15.77 4.91
N TYR A 84 6.24 -16.37 3.76
CA TYR A 84 7.24 -16.82 2.79
C TYR A 84 7.81 -15.65 2.00
N TYR A 85 7.02 -14.59 1.76
CA TYR A 85 7.53 -13.37 1.16
C TYR A 85 8.62 -12.73 2.02
N ILE A 86 8.39 -12.56 3.33
CA ILE A 86 9.40 -12.03 4.26
C ILE A 86 10.68 -12.88 4.24
N ARG A 87 10.55 -14.20 4.29
CA ARG A 87 11.68 -15.12 4.19
C ARG A 87 12.39 -15.03 2.85
N GLY A 88 11.64 -14.84 1.76
CA GLY A 88 12.18 -14.65 0.42
C GLY A 88 12.98 -13.35 0.30
N LEU A 89 12.53 -12.26 0.93
CA LEU A 89 13.25 -11.00 0.97
C LEU A 89 14.59 -11.12 1.68
N GLU A 90 14.65 -11.89 2.77
CA GLU A 90 15.91 -12.19 3.46
C GLU A 90 16.91 -12.88 2.53
N GLN A 91 16.46 -13.86 1.75
CA GLN A 91 17.33 -14.58 0.81
C GLN A 91 17.69 -13.76 -0.44
N ALA A 92 16.74 -13.02 -1.02
CA ALA A 92 16.92 -12.33 -2.29
C ALA A 92 17.62 -10.97 -2.14
N ARG A 93 17.44 -10.30 -0.99
CA ARG A 93 17.91 -8.93 -0.76
C ARG A 93 18.75 -8.76 0.51
N GLY A 94 18.90 -9.80 1.33
CA GLY A 94 19.61 -9.70 2.60
C GLY A 94 18.85 -8.88 3.65
N ILE A 95 17.53 -8.73 3.49
CA ILE A 95 16.70 -8.00 4.47
C ILE A 95 16.56 -8.87 5.72
N ASN A 96 17.06 -8.39 6.85
CA ASN A 96 16.91 -9.10 8.12
C ASN A 96 15.44 -9.08 8.56
N SER A 97 14.83 -10.26 8.64
CA SER A 97 13.42 -10.42 8.99
C SER A 97 13.11 -10.00 10.42
N GLU A 98 14.02 -10.23 11.37
CA GLU A 98 13.88 -9.78 12.76
C GLU A 98 13.92 -8.26 12.88
N GLU A 99 14.87 -7.61 12.19
CA GLU A 99 14.94 -6.15 12.14
C GLU A 99 13.68 -5.57 11.50
N LEU A 100 13.24 -6.11 10.37
CA LEU A 100 12.02 -5.68 9.71
C LEU A 100 10.80 -5.78 10.64
N HIS A 101 10.61 -6.90 11.35
CA HIS A 101 9.52 -7.09 12.30
C HIS A 101 9.60 -6.20 13.56
N SER A 102 10.78 -5.67 13.87
CA SER A 102 10.96 -4.74 15.00
C SER A 102 10.54 -3.30 14.68
N LEU A 103 10.33 -2.98 13.39
CA LEU A 103 9.93 -1.64 12.96
C LEU A 103 8.46 -1.34 13.28
N PRO A 104 8.10 -0.06 13.42
CA PRO A 104 6.71 0.36 13.41
C PRO A 104 5.97 -0.16 12.18
N GLU A 105 4.68 -0.46 12.33
CA GLU A 105 3.85 -1.05 11.28
C GLU A 105 3.91 -0.27 9.95
N GLU A 106 3.85 1.06 10.03
CA GLU A 106 3.95 1.92 8.85
C GLU A 106 5.29 1.74 8.12
N GLU A 107 6.39 1.69 8.87
CA GLU A 107 7.74 1.53 8.32
C GLU A 107 7.97 0.15 7.72
N PHE A 108 7.44 -0.87 8.39
CA PHE A 108 7.39 -2.24 7.88
C PHE A 108 6.76 -2.29 6.48
N TYR A 109 5.55 -1.75 6.32
CA TYR A 109 4.86 -1.75 5.03
C TYR A 109 5.48 -0.82 4.01
N ARG A 110 6.03 0.34 4.42
CA ARG A 110 6.76 1.24 3.52
C ARG A 110 7.96 0.53 2.89
N ILE A 111 8.76 -0.17 3.68
CA ILE A 111 9.92 -0.93 3.19
C ILE A 111 9.46 -2.03 2.24
N ILE A 112 8.51 -2.86 2.65
CA ILE A 112 7.99 -3.96 1.81
C ILE A 112 7.46 -3.46 0.47
N GLY A 113 6.67 -2.39 0.45
CA GLY A 113 6.11 -1.85 -0.78
C GLY A 113 7.09 -1.07 -1.65
N SER A 114 8.27 -0.73 -1.13
CA SER A 114 9.38 -0.14 -1.90
C SER A 114 10.22 -1.17 -2.65
N VAL A 115 10.10 -2.45 -2.30
CA VAL A 115 10.84 -3.52 -2.98
C VAL A 115 10.26 -3.70 -4.39
N ASN A 116 11.09 -3.42 -5.40
CA ASN A 116 10.73 -3.64 -6.80
C ASN A 116 11.08 -5.08 -7.23
N LEU A 117 10.30 -6.05 -6.74
CA LEU A 117 10.37 -7.47 -7.10
C LEU A 117 8.94 -8.01 -7.30
N ASP A 118 8.81 -9.08 -8.08
CA ASP A 118 7.55 -9.82 -8.17
C ASP A 118 7.29 -10.58 -6.86
N GLU A 119 6.16 -10.30 -6.22
CA GLU A 119 5.84 -10.85 -4.91
C GLU A 119 5.72 -12.38 -4.91
N PHE A 120 5.27 -12.99 -6.00
CA PHE A 120 5.13 -14.44 -6.11
C PHE A 120 6.49 -15.11 -6.35
N GLU A 121 7.39 -14.49 -7.13
CA GLU A 121 8.77 -14.96 -7.26
C GLU A 121 9.49 -14.95 -5.91
N VAL A 122 9.31 -13.88 -5.12
CA VAL A 122 9.89 -13.78 -3.78
C VAL A 122 9.32 -14.85 -2.84
N VAL A 123 8.00 -15.07 -2.86
CA VAL A 123 7.36 -16.16 -2.11
C VAL A 123 7.95 -17.52 -2.48
N ASP A 124 8.17 -17.80 -3.76
CA ASP A 124 8.74 -19.05 -4.24
C ASP A 124 10.18 -19.26 -3.77
N VAL A 125 10.97 -18.19 -3.65
CA VAL A 125 12.30 -18.24 -3.01
C VAL A 125 12.16 -18.61 -1.53
N GLY A 126 11.28 -17.93 -0.80
CA GLY A 126 11.10 -18.17 0.64
C GLY A 126 10.51 -19.53 1.00
N ARG A 127 9.72 -20.14 0.10
CA ARG A 127 9.21 -21.51 0.25
C ARG A 127 10.32 -22.57 0.12
N LYS A 128 11.36 -22.28 -0.66
CA LYS A 128 12.47 -23.21 -0.95
C LYS A 128 13.63 -23.10 0.04
N ALA A 129 13.74 -21.96 0.74
CA ALA A 129 14.69 -21.77 1.84
C ALA A 129 14.42 -22.76 2.97
#